data_AF-A0A7V9RU14-F1
#
_entry.id   AF-A0A7V9RU14-F1
#
_cell.length_a   1.000
_cell.length_b   1.000
_cell.length_c   1.000
_cell.angle_alpha   90.00
_cell.angle_beta   90.00
_cell.angle_gamma   90.00
#
_symmetry.space_group_name_H-M   'P 1'
#
loop_
_entity.id
_entity.type
_entity.pdbx_description
1 polymer ?
#
loop_
_entity_poly.entity_id
_entity_poly.type
_entity_poly.pdbx_seq_one_letter_code
_entity_poly.pdbx_strand_id
1 'polypeptide(L)' 'METLIVRIKQKNKSSFTKELLKSFNFLEVKEEKEFTSAERKMIKSFSSAFNDVELSISGKKKLKSLEQVLDEL' A
#
# COMPACT_ATOMS: atom_id res chain seq x y z
N MET A 1 3.72 13.99 -21.56
CA MET A 1 4.54 13.22 -20.60
C MET A 1 4.41 11.76 -20.96
N GLU A 2 5.52 11.07 -21.13
CA GLU A 2 5.55 9.64 -21.44
C GLU A 2 6.07 8.88 -20.22
N THR A 3 5.51 7.70 -19.97
CA THR A 3 5.86 6.89 -18.80
C THR A 3 6.49 5.57 -19.26
N LEU A 4 7.68 5.28 -18.73
CA LEU A 4 8.39 4.02 -18.96
C LEU A 4 8.49 3.23 -17.65
N ILE A 5 8.11 1.96 -17.69
CA ILE A 5 8.25 1.02 -16.56
C ILE A 5 9.44 0.11 -16.83
N VAL A 6 10.43 0.14 -15.92
CA VAL A 6 11.66 -0.66 -16.05
C VAL A 6 11.67 -1.75 -14.98
N ARG A 7 11.62 -3.02 -15.40
CA ARG A 7 11.80 -4.18 -14.50
C ARG A 7 13.24 -4.69 -14.56
N ILE A 8 14.00 -4.49 -13.49
CA ILE A 8 15.37 -4.96 -13.36
C ILE A 8 15.37 -6.40 -12.83
N LYS A 9 15.63 -7.38 -13.71
CA LYS A 9 15.60 -8.82 -13.35
C LYS A 9 16.77 -9.26 -12.46
N GLN A 10 17.93 -8.58 -12.55
CA GLN A 10 19.13 -8.92 -11.80
C GLN A 10 19.29 -8.02 -10.58
N LYS A 11 19.11 -8.58 -9.37
CA LYS A 11 19.09 -7.81 -8.11
C LYS A 11 20.40 -7.06 -7.84
N ASN A 12 21.54 -7.65 -8.18
CA ASN A 12 22.87 -7.02 -8.04
C ASN A 12 23.10 -5.83 -8.99
N LYS A 13 22.36 -5.75 -10.10
CA LYS A 13 22.41 -4.60 -11.03
C LYS A 13 21.41 -3.50 -10.67
N SER A 14 20.47 -3.77 -9.77
CA SER A 14 19.40 -2.83 -9.39
C SER A 14 19.94 -1.49 -8.91
N SER A 15 20.91 -1.49 -7.99
CA SER A 15 21.49 -0.26 -7.44
C SER A 15 22.15 0.59 -8.53
N PHE A 16 23.01 -0.03 -9.34
CA PHE A 16 23.69 0.64 -10.45
C PHE A 16 22.70 1.23 -11.46
N THR A 17 21.70 0.46 -11.89
CA THR A 17 20.72 0.93 -12.87
C THR A 17 19.88 2.07 -12.33
N LYS A 18 19.51 2.06 -11.04
CA LYS A 18 18.80 3.18 -10.41
C LYS A 18 19.61 4.46 -10.43
N GLU A 19 20.88 4.40 -10.05
CA GLU A 19 21.77 5.57 -10.05
C GLU A 19 22.02 6.09 -11.48
N LEU A 20 22.15 5.19 -12.46
CA LEU A 20 22.23 5.59 -13.87
C LEU A 20 20.95 6.30 -14.34
N LEU A 21 19.77 5.81 -13.96
CA LEU A 21 18.51 6.46 -14.35
C LEU A 21 18.35 7.84 -13.69
N LYS A 22 18.82 7.99 -12.44
CA LYS A 22 18.81 9.26 -11.71
C LYS A 22 19.81 10.28 -12.25
N SER A 23 20.85 9.85 -12.98
CA SER A 23 21.84 10.77 -13.55
C SER A 23 21.32 11.54 -14.76
N PHE A 24 20.25 11.06 -15.41
CA PHE A 24 19.61 11.77 -16.50
C PHE A 24 18.75 12.92 -15.98
N ASN A 25 19.14 14.16 -16.30
CA ASN A 25 18.45 15.38 -15.87
C ASN A 25 17.03 15.56 -16.45
N PHE A 26 16.66 14.77 -17.46
CA PHE A 26 15.36 14.82 -18.13
C PHE A 26 14.41 13.72 -17.64
N LEU A 27 14.82 12.87 -16.68
CA LEU A 27 13.99 11.79 -16.13
C LEU A 27 13.56 12.09 -14.70
N GLU A 28 12.29 11.82 -14.40
CA GLU A 28 11.77 11.75 -13.03
C GLU A 28 11.70 10.28 -12.59
N VAL A 29 12.60 9.85 -11.72
CA VAL A 29 12.65 8.45 -11.25
C VAL A 29 11.77 8.28 -10.01
N LYS A 30 10.63 7.59 -10.17
CA LYS A 30 9.76 7.18 -9.05
C LYS A 30 9.99 5.71 -8.73
N GLU A 31 10.40 5.43 -7.50
CA GLU A 31 10.49 4.05 -7.02
C GLU A 31 9.11 3.61 -6.53
N GLU A 32 8.57 2.57 -7.15
CA GLU A 32 7.37 1.92 -6.65
C GLU A 32 7.74 1.21 -5.34
N LYS A 33 7.38 1.83 -4.21
CA LYS A 33 7.46 1.17 -2.91
C LYS A 33 6.46 0.04 -2.92
N GLU A 34 6.94 -1.19 -3.02
CA GLU A 34 6.10 -2.32 -2.67
C GLU A 34 5.80 -2.21 -1.17
N PHE A 35 4.54 -1.93 -0.83
CA PHE A 35 4.07 -2.05 0.53
C PHE A 35 4.42 -3.46 1.03
N THR A 36 5.08 -3.51 2.18
CA THR A 36 5.34 -4.76 2.90
C THR A 36 4.03 -5.50 3.14
N SER A 37 4.09 -6.82 3.33
CA SER A 37 2.91 -7.60 3.69
C SER A 37 2.20 -7.06 4.93
N ALA A 38 2.96 -6.50 5.89
CA ALA A 38 2.45 -5.82 7.07
C ALA A 38 1.67 -4.54 6.72
N GLU A 39 2.25 -3.66 5.90
CA GLU A 39 1.58 -2.43 5.46
C GLU A 39 0.32 -2.71 4.63
N ARG A 40 0.36 -3.72 3.75
CA ARG A 40 -0.85 -4.15 3.00
C ARG A 40 -1.94 -4.68 3.93
N LYS A 41 -1.57 -5.45 4.95
CA LYS A 41 -2.53 -5.97 5.94
C LYS A 41 -3.15 -4.82 6.75
N MET A 42 -2.33 -3.86 7.15
CA MET A 42 -2.78 -2.66 7.87
C MET A 42 -3.76 -1.82 7.04
N ILE A 43 -3.44 -1.53 5.78
CA ILE A 43 -4.32 -0.80 4.86
C ILE A 43 -5.64 -1.54 4.66
N LYS A 44 -5.60 -2.87 4.47
CA LYS A 44 -6.82 -3.69 4.38
C LYS A 44 -7.65 -3.61 5.65
N SER A 45 -7.04 -3.73 6.83
CA SER A 45 -7.75 -3.64 8.11
C SER A 45 -8.43 -2.28 8.29
N PHE A 46 -7.74 -1.18 7.96
CA PHE A 46 -8.34 0.15 8.01
C PHE A 46 -9.50 0.32 7.01
N SER A 47 -9.32 -0.16 5.77
CA SER A 47 -10.39 -0.08 4.76
C SER A 47 -11.61 -0.90 5.18
N SER A 48 -11.41 -2.09 5.76
CA SER A 48 -12.49 -2.91 6.30
C SER A 48 -13.20 -2.24 7.47
N ALA A 49 -12.45 -1.62 8.40
CA ALA A 49 -13.05 -0.89 9.52
C ALA A 49 -13.87 0.33 9.04
N PHE A 50 -13.38 1.04 8.02
CA PHE A 50 -14.10 2.16 7.43
C PHE A 50 -15.41 1.72 6.76
N ASN A 51 -15.37 0.63 5.98
CA ASN A 51 -16.56 0.04 5.38
C ASN A 51 -17.56 -0.44 6.44
N ASP A 52 -17.10 -0.97 7.56
CA ASP A 52 -17.97 -1.40 8.65
C ASP A 52 -18.68 -0.23 9.34
N VAL A 53 -18.01 0.90 9.48
CA VAL A 53 -18.60 2.16 9.97
C VAL A 53 -19.63 2.68 8.98
N GLU A 54 -19.32 2.70 7.68
CA GLU A 54 -20.24 3.16 6.63
C GLU A 54 -21.49 2.26 6.50
N LEU A 55 -21.31 0.95 6.60
CA LEU A 55 -22.40 -0.02 6.66
C LEU A 55 -23.25 0.14 7.93
N SER A 56 -22.66 0.63 9.02
CA SER A 56 -23.40 0.91 10.25
C SER A 56 -24.20 2.21 10.20
N ILE A 57 -23.60 3.26 9.64
CA ILE A 57 -24.29 4.54 9.40
C ILE A 57 -25.46 4.33 8.43
N SER A 58 -25.32 3.46 7.42
CA SER A 58 -26.40 3.11 6.49
C SER A 58 -27.41 2.10 7.05
N GLY A 59 -27.30 1.72 8.33
CA GLY A 59 -28.24 0.83 9.02
C GLY A 59 -28.17 -0.65 8.60
N LYS A 60 -27.20 -1.03 7.76
CA LYS A 60 -27.04 -2.40 7.23
C LYS A 60 -26.21 -3.31 8.14
N LYS A 61 -25.47 -2.76 9.11
CA LYS A 61 -24.64 -3.53 10.05
C LYS A 61 -24.64 -2.88 11.44
N LYS A 62 -24.86 -3.65 12.52
CA LYS A 62 -24.59 -3.16 13.88
C LYS A 62 -23.09 -3.29 14.14
N LEU A 63 -22.44 -2.19 14.54
CA LEU A 63 -21.07 -2.25 15.04
C LEU A 63 -21.05 -3.14 16.29
N LYS A 64 -20.02 -3.97 16.41
CA LYS A 64 -19.78 -4.76 17.62
C LYS A 64 -19.54 -3.79 18.79
N SER A 65 -20.03 -4.15 19.99
CA SER A 65 -19.74 -3.34 21.18
C SER A 65 -18.26 -3.45 21.54
N LEU A 66 -17.74 -2.46 22.27
CA LEU A 66 -16.35 -2.45 22.74
C LEU A 66 -16.01 -3.72 23.55
N GLU A 67 -16.98 -4.29 24.27
CA GLU A 67 -16.81 -5.54 25.00
C GLU A 67 -16.57 -6.73 24.05
N GLN A 68 -17.31 -6.79 22.93
CA GLN A 68 -17.17 -7.85 21.93
C GLN A 68 -15.86 -7.77 21.14
N VAL A 69 -15.25 -6.59 21.06
CA VAL A 69 -13.95 -6.40 20.39
C VAL A 69 -12.80 -6.84 21.30
N LEU A 70 -12.94 -6.69 22.62
CA LEU A 70 -11.94 -7.09 23.61
C LEU A 70 -11.86 -8.61 23.81
N ASP A 71 -12.97 -9.32 23.65
CA ASP A 71 -13.02 -10.79 23.75
C ASP A 71 -12.40 -11.52 22.54
N GLU A 72 -12.16 -10.84 21.40
CA GLU A 72 -11.59 -11.43 20.18
C GLU A 72 -10.06 -11.21 20.02
N LEU A 73 -9.41 -10.54 20.98
CA LEU A 73 -7.96 -10.28 21.04
C LEU A 73 -7.24 -11.27 21.96
#